data_AF-M1CNK5-F1
#
_entry.id   AF-M1CNK5-F1
#
_cell.length_a   1.000
_cell.length_b   1.000
_cell.length_c   1.000
_cell.angle_alpha   90.00
_cell.angle_beta   90.00
_cell.angle_gamma   90.00
#
_symmetry.space_group_name_H-M   'P 1'
#
loop_
_entity.id
_entity.type
_entity.pdbx_description
1 polymer ?
#
loop_
_entity_poly.entity_id
_entity_poly.type
_entity_poly.pdbx_seq_one_letter_code
_entity_poly.pdbx_strand_id
1 'polypeptide(L)'
;MVPPPLPPTTIVPPFVSLIVRVVTLIFLLISLIVIATNSYTTSVSFIDIKTKSTDFYAYRYLISSVVIGMAYTLLQTAFSIFFVTTGNRLGGEGLCLLDFYGDKFISYFLATGAAASFAMTEELRRLSNSDIDKFLNTSNAAASLCLFGFFFSAASSIFSSYNLPKRA
;
A
#
# COMPACT_ATOMS: atom_id res chain seq x y z
N MET A 1 -2.29 27.92 39.81
CA MET A 1 -1.70 27.28 38.62
C MET A 1 -2.84 27.01 37.66
N VAL A 2 -2.93 27.75 36.54
CA VAL A 2 -3.99 27.58 35.54
C VAL A 2 -3.67 26.32 34.74
N PRO A 3 -4.61 25.37 34.56
CA PRO A 3 -4.36 24.19 33.74
C PRO A 3 -4.05 24.62 32.29
N PRO A 4 -3.10 23.97 31.62
CA PRO A 4 -2.75 24.31 30.25
C PRO A 4 -3.98 24.22 29.34
N PRO A 5 -4.15 25.15 28.38
CA PRO A 5 -5.30 25.13 27.47
C PRO A 5 -5.32 23.80 26.72
N LEU A 6 -6.47 23.10 26.75
CA LEU A 6 -6.64 21.83 26.06
C LEU A 6 -6.27 22.01 24.57
N PRO A 7 -5.44 21.12 23.98
CA PRO A 7 -5.14 21.19 22.57
C PRO A 7 -6.43 21.02 21.75
N PRO A 8 -6.59 21.74 20.62
CA PRO A 8 -7.77 21.68 19.78
C PRO A 8 -8.08 20.23 19.39
N THR A 9 -9.27 19.75 19.71
CA THR A 9 -9.75 18.43 19.27
C THR A 9 -10.17 18.51 17.81
N THR A 10 -9.22 18.31 16.90
CA THR A 10 -9.52 18.16 15.48
C THR A 10 -10.10 16.78 15.23
N ILE A 11 -11.41 16.65 15.37
CA ILE A 11 -12.16 15.45 14.98
C ILE A 11 -12.14 15.35 13.44
N VAL A 12 -11.43 14.35 12.92
CA VAL A 12 -11.38 14.10 11.48
C VAL A 12 -12.66 13.36 11.08
N PRO A 13 -13.46 13.87 10.13
CA PRO A 13 -14.71 13.22 9.77
C PRO A 13 -14.45 11.82 9.19
N PRO A 14 -15.26 10.80 9.55
CA PRO A 14 -15.06 9.41 9.13
C PRO A 14 -15.07 9.24 7.60
N PHE A 15 -15.75 10.12 6.87
CA PHE A 15 -15.77 10.17 5.41
C PHE A 15 -14.38 10.45 4.80
N VAL A 16 -13.54 11.26 5.45
CA VAL A 16 -12.20 11.60 4.96
C VAL A 16 -11.28 10.38 5.01
N SER A 17 -11.33 9.62 6.11
CA SER A 17 -10.61 8.34 6.22
C SER A 17 -11.04 7.36 5.13
N LEU A 18 -12.34 7.29 4.86
CA LEU A 18 -12.91 6.41 3.83
C LEU A 18 -12.44 6.78 2.42
N ILE A 19 -12.40 8.07 2.07
CA ILE A 19 -11.84 8.55 0.79
C ILE A 19 -10.37 8.14 0.66
N VAL A 20 -9.55 8.37 1.69
CA VAL A 20 -8.11 8.06 1.65
C VAL A 20 -7.88 6.56 1.45
N ARG A 21 -8.69 5.69 2.08
CA ARG A 21 -8.64 4.24 1.87
C ARG A 21 -9.01 3.83 0.46
N VAL A 22 -10.07 4.41 -0.11
CA VAL A 22 -10.48 4.13 -1.51
C VAL A 22 -9.39 4.56 -2.48
N VAL A 23 -8.81 5.75 -2.28
CA VAL A 23 -7.70 6.24 -3.12
C VAL A 23 -6.48 5.32 -3.00
N THR A 24 -6.14 4.88 -1.78
CA THR A 24 -5.06 3.90 -1.55
C THR A 24 -5.31 2.59 -2.30
N LEU A 25 -6.53 2.04 -2.24
CA LEU A 25 -6.91 0.85 -2.99
C LEU A 25 -6.75 1.03 -4.50
N ILE A 26 -7.16 2.17 -5.05
CA ILE A 26 -7.01 2.45 -6.48
C ILE A 26 -5.54 2.42 -6.88
N PHE A 27 -4.66 3.10 -6.14
CA PHE A 27 -3.22 3.09 -6.43
C PHE A 27 -2.60 1.70 -6.31
N LEU A 28 -2.95 0.93 -5.28
CA LEU A 28 -2.49 -0.45 -5.10
C LEU A 28 -2.99 -1.37 -6.21
N LEU A 29 -4.24 -1.21 -6.65
CA LEU A 29 -4.85 -2.02 -7.70
C LEU A 29 -4.20 -1.73 -9.06
N ILE A 30 -3.97 -0.46 -9.38
CA ILE A 30 -3.23 -0.08 -10.60
C ILE A 30 -1.80 -0.63 -10.53
N SER A 31 -1.11 -0.46 -9.40
CA SER A 31 0.24 -1.01 -9.19
C SER A 31 0.27 -2.52 -9.41
N LEU A 32 -0.71 -3.26 -8.87
CA LEU A 32 -0.81 -4.71 -8.99
C LEU A 32 -1.02 -5.12 -10.46
N ILE A 33 -1.94 -4.46 -11.17
CA ILE A 33 -2.22 -4.76 -12.57
C ILE A 33 -0.99 -4.51 -13.43
N VAL A 34 -0.31 -3.38 -13.23
CA VAL A 34 0.89 -3.02 -14.00
C VAL A 34 2.00 -4.06 -13.78
N ILE A 35 2.34 -4.39 -12.53
CA ILE A 35 3.41 -5.36 -12.25
C ILE A 35 3.04 -6.80 -12.66
N ALA A 36 1.76 -7.20 -12.53
CA ALA A 36 1.30 -8.55 -12.88
C ALA A 36 1.21 -8.76 -14.40
N THR A 37 0.86 -7.70 -15.15
CA THR A 37 0.80 -7.70 -16.61
C THR A 37 2.19 -7.54 -17.22
N ASN A 38 3.13 -6.94 -16.50
CA ASN A 38 4.50 -6.74 -16.97
C ASN A 38 5.18 -8.10 -17.21
N SER A 39 5.35 -8.43 -18.49
CA SER A 39 6.03 -9.64 -18.95
C SER A 39 6.98 -9.22 -20.05
N TYR A 40 8.24 -9.67 -19.97
CA TYR A 40 9.20 -9.46 -21.03
C TYR A 40 9.40 -10.79 -21.75
N THR A 41 9.49 -10.75 -23.08
CA THR A 41 9.81 -11.93 -23.88
C THR A 41 11.19 -11.70 -24.45
N THR A 42 12.18 -12.47 -23.97
CA THR A 42 13.52 -12.50 -24.55
C THR A 42 13.58 -13.68 -25.50
N SER A 43 13.94 -13.44 -26.76
CA SER A 43 14.25 -14.49 -27.72
C SER A 43 15.76 -14.78 -27.67
N VAL A 44 16.15 -15.93 -27.11
CA VAL A 44 17.54 -16.42 -27.20
C VAL A 44 17.55 -17.61 -28.14
N SER A 45 18.27 -17.50 -29.26
CA SER A 45 18.56 -18.60 -30.18
C SER A 45 17.36 -19.52 -30.49
N PHE A 46 16.29 -18.94 -31.07
CA PHE A 46 15.08 -19.65 -31.54
C PHE A 46 14.13 -20.21 -30.47
N ILE A 47 14.32 -19.84 -29.19
CA ILE A 47 13.38 -20.14 -28.09
C ILE A 47 12.91 -18.81 -27.47
N ASP A 48 11.61 -18.55 -27.53
CA ASP A 48 10.99 -17.44 -26.82
C ASP A 48 10.88 -17.79 -25.33
N ILE A 49 11.78 -17.23 -24.51
CA ILE A 49 11.69 -17.34 -23.05
C ILE A 49 10.93 -16.11 -22.55
N LYS A 50 9.67 -16.32 -22.18
CA LYS A 50 8.83 -15.30 -21.54
C LYS A 50 9.22 -15.15 -20.07
N THR A 51 10.22 -14.32 -19.79
CA THR A 51 10.59 -13.98 -18.42
C THR A 51 9.57 -13.00 -17.86
N LYS A 52 8.72 -13.51 -16.97
CA LYS A 52 7.68 -12.68 -16.36
C LYS A 52 8.29 -11.92 -15.18
N SER A 53 7.74 -10.76 -14.84
CA SER A 53 8.15 -10.04 -13.63
C SER A 53 8.02 -10.89 -12.36
N THR A 54 7.25 -11.98 -12.40
CA THR A 54 7.11 -12.96 -11.32
C THR A 54 8.31 -13.88 -11.11
N ASP A 55 9.29 -13.92 -12.01
CA ASP A 55 10.44 -14.82 -11.86
C ASP A 55 11.50 -14.24 -10.90
N PHE A 56 11.52 -12.91 -10.75
CA PHE A 56 12.44 -12.25 -9.83
C PHE A 56 11.85 -12.17 -8.42
N TYR A 57 12.64 -12.58 -7.42
CA TYR A 57 12.22 -12.64 -6.03
C TYR A 57 11.75 -11.27 -5.49
N ALA A 58 12.41 -10.18 -5.87
CA ALA A 58 12.06 -8.83 -5.43
C ALA A 58 10.70 -8.35 -5.97
N TYR A 59 10.36 -8.66 -7.22
CA TYR A 59 9.06 -8.32 -7.79
C TYR A 59 7.93 -9.20 -7.24
N ARG A 60 8.21 -10.48 -6.93
CA ARG A 60 7.27 -11.31 -6.15
C ARG A 60 6.99 -10.71 -4.79
N TYR A 61 8.03 -10.22 -4.11
CA TYR A 61 7.89 -9.57 -2.82
C TYR A 61 7.05 -8.28 -2.90
N LEU A 62 7.20 -7.47 -3.95
CA LEU A 62 6.32 -6.33 -4.21
C LEU A 62 4.87 -6.75 -4.45
N ILE A 63 4.63 -7.77 -5.29
CA ILE A 63 3.28 -8.31 -5.52
C ILE A 63 2.66 -8.77 -4.21
N SER A 64 3.40 -9.54 -3.40
CA SER A 64 2.94 -9.98 -2.08
C SER A 64 2.64 -8.80 -1.15
N SER A 65 3.49 -7.77 -1.16
CA SER A 65 3.28 -6.56 -0.34
C SER A 65 2.02 -5.81 -0.72
N VAL A 66 1.78 -5.63 -2.02
CA VAL A 66 0.58 -4.99 -2.57
C VAL A 66 -0.67 -5.82 -2.29
N VAL A 67 -0.62 -7.14 -2.46
CA VAL A 67 -1.75 -8.05 -2.20
C VAL A 67 -2.14 -8.04 -0.72
N ILE A 68 -1.15 -8.08 0.19
CA ILE A 68 -1.40 -8.00 1.64
C ILE A 68 -1.99 -6.64 2.01
N GLY A 69 -1.45 -5.55 1.47
CA GLY A 69 -2.00 -4.20 1.68
C GLY A 69 -3.43 -4.04 1.18
N MET A 70 -3.75 -4.61 0.01
CA MET A 70 -5.12 -4.64 -0.51
C MET A 70 -6.07 -5.46 0.35
N ALA A 71 -5.65 -6.67 0.75
CA ALA A 71 -6.46 -7.54 1.61
C ALA A 71 -6.77 -6.86 2.96
N TYR A 72 -5.78 -6.18 3.54
CA TYR A 72 -5.98 -5.39 4.76
C TYR A 72 -6.98 -4.26 4.55
N THR A 73 -6.82 -3.46 3.49
CA THR A 73 -7.71 -2.31 3.23
C THR A 73 -9.16 -2.76 2.94
N LEU A 74 -9.34 -3.89 2.26
CA LEU A 74 -10.67 -4.50 2.04
C LEU A 74 -11.29 -4.99 3.34
N LEU A 75 -10.51 -5.68 4.19
CA LEU A 75 -10.96 -6.14 5.50
C LEU A 75 -11.37 -4.96 6.39
N GLN A 76 -10.57 -3.89 6.39
CA GLN A 76 -10.86 -2.63 7.08
C GLN A 76 -12.17 -1.99 6.62
N THR A 77 -12.41 -1.97 5.31
CA THR A 77 -13.62 -1.43 4.70
C THR A 77 -14.85 -2.27 5.08
N ALA A 78 -14.73 -3.59 5.02
CA ALA A 78 -15.79 -4.51 5.41
C ALA A 78 -16.18 -4.34 6.89
N PHE A 79 -15.20 -4.23 7.80
CA PHE A 79 -15.46 -3.95 9.21
C PHE A 79 -16.13 -2.58 9.42
N SER A 80 -15.71 -1.55 8.68
CA SER A 80 -16.35 -0.23 8.74
C SER A 80 -17.82 -0.26 8.28
N ILE A 81 -18.14 -1.02 7.23
CA ILE A 81 -19.53 -1.17 6.74
C ILE A 81 -20.36 -1.96 7.75
N PHE A 82 -19.80 -3.05 8.30
CA PHE A 82 -20.49 -3.85 9.30
C PHE A 82 -20.83 -3.04 10.56
N PHE A 83 -19.93 -2.14 10.98
CA PHE A 83 -20.18 -1.21 12.07
C PHE A 83 -21.37 -0.27 11.78
N VAL A 84 -21.45 0.31 10.59
CA VAL A 84 -22.54 1.21 10.19
C VAL A 84 -23.88 0.48 10.15
N THR A 85 -23.91 -0.77 9.69
CA THR A 85 -25.14 -1.56 9.53
C THR A 85 -25.66 -2.14 10.84
N THR A 86 -24.78 -2.65 11.72
CA THR A 86 -25.20 -3.32 12.96
C THR A 86 -25.46 -2.34 14.11
N GLY A 87 -24.98 -1.08 14.04
CA GLY A 87 -25.20 -0.06 15.06
C GLY A 87 -24.49 -0.32 16.40
N ASN A 88 -23.93 -1.52 16.59
CA ASN A 88 -23.10 -1.89 17.73
C ASN A 88 -21.62 -1.81 17.32
N ARG A 89 -20.80 -1.12 18.11
CA ARG A 89 -19.33 -1.09 17.94
C ARG A 89 -18.76 -2.48 18.22
N LEU A 90 -18.79 -3.39 17.24
CA LEU A 90 -18.00 -4.62 17.33
C LEU A 90 -16.53 -4.23 17.46
N GLY A 91 -15.97 -4.37 18.67
CA GLY A 91 -14.56 -4.10 18.96
C GLY A 91 -14.21 -2.69 19.46
N GLY A 92 -15.17 -1.81 19.74
CA GLY A 92 -14.96 -0.57 20.53
C GLY A 92 -13.73 0.26 20.14
N GLU A 93 -12.95 0.72 21.14
CA GLU A 93 -11.64 1.39 20.96
C GLU A 93 -10.58 0.48 20.31
N GLY A 94 -10.77 -0.84 20.38
CA GLY A 94 -9.84 -1.85 19.86
C GLY A 94 -9.74 -1.87 18.34
N LEU A 95 -10.84 -1.70 17.60
CA LEU A 95 -10.77 -1.57 16.13
C LEU A 95 -10.13 -0.26 15.69
N CYS A 96 -10.31 0.82 16.45
CA CYS A 96 -9.63 2.08 16.18
C CYS A 96 -8.11 1.95 16.37
N LEU A 97 -7.68 1.20 17.40
CA LEU A 97 -6.28 0.87 17.63
C LEU A 97 -5.70 -0.08 16.57
N LEU A 98 -6.48 -1.07 16.12
CA LEU A 98 -6.09 -1.99 15.04
C LEU A 98 -5.97 -1.24 13.71
N ASP A 99 -6.89 -0.32 13.41
CA ASP A 99 -6.77 0.56 12.25
C ASP A 99 -5.52 1.43 12.32
N PHE A 100 -5.24 2.01 13.49
CA PHE A 100 -4.07 2.87 13.64
C PHE A 100 -2.74 2.12 13.52
N TYR A 101 -2.61 0.96 14.20
CA TYR A 101 -1.39 0.16 14.19
C TYR A 101 -1.23 -0.64 12.89
N GLY A 102 -2.34 -1.13 12.34
CA GLY A 102 -2.37 -1.84 11.08
C GLY A 102 -2.02 -0.94 9.89
N ASP A 103 -2.56 0.28 9.81
CA ASP A 103 -2.16 1.25 8.78
C ASP A 103 -0.65 1.52 8.85
N LYS A 104 -0.06 1.62 10.05
CA LYS A 104 1.41 1.77 10.20
C LYS A 104 2.16 0.54 9.69
N PHE A 105 1.78 -0.65 10.10
CA PHE A 105 2.47 -1.88 9.71
C PHE A 105 2.41 -2.09 8.20
N ILE A 106 1.23 -1.93 7.60
CA ILE A 106 1.03 -2.05 6.15
C ILE A 106 1.81 -0.97 5.41
N SER A 107 1.87 0.26 5.94
CA SER A 107 2.66 1.31 5.33
C SER A 107 4.15 0.91 5.25
N TYR A 108 4.76 0.46 6.34
CA TYR A 108 6.16 0.02 6.31
C TYR A 108 6.37 -1.17 5.39
N PHE A 109 5.44 -2.13 5.40
CA PHE A 109 5.51 -3.30 4.55
C PHE A 109 5.44 -2.95 3.05
N LEU A 110 4.61 -1.96 2.70
CA LEU A 110 4.48 -1.47 1.33
C LEU A 110 5.72 -0.68 0.89
N ALA A 111 6.29 0.12 1.80
CA ALA A 111 7.52 0.85 1.57
C ALA A 111 8.72 -0.10 1.34
N THR A 112 8.86 -1.17 2.14
CA THR A 112 9.92 -2.16 1.94
C THR A 112 9.73 -2.93 0.64
N GLY A 113 8.48 -3.29 0.28
CA GLY A 113 8.15 -3.92 -1.00
C GLY A 113 8.54 -3.06 -2.21
N ALA A 114 8.22 -1.76 -2.16
CA ALA A 114 8.60 -0.81 -3.20
C ALA A 114 10.13 -0.62 -3.28
N ALA A 115 10.80 -0.45 -2.13
CA ALA A 115 12.26 -0.29 -2.07
C ALA A 115 13.01 -1.48 -2.65
N ALA A 116 12.59 -2.71 -2.31
CA ALA A 116 13.19 -3.93 -2.86
C ALA A 116 13.03 -4.01 -4.39
N SER A 117 11.89 -3.58 -4.92
CA SER A 117 11.68 -3.54 -6.37
C SER A 117 12.51 -2.47 -7.05
N PHE A 118 12.65 -1.27 -6.49
CA PHE A 118 13.54 -0.25 -7.04
C PHE A 118 14.99 -0.71 -7.06
N ALA A 119 15.46 -1.35 -5.98
CA ALA A 119 16.81 -1.92 -5.93
C ALA A 119 17.00 -2.95 -7.04
N MET A 120 16.04 -3.87 -7.22
CA MET A 120 16.11 -4.87 -8.29
C MET A 120 16.05 -4.26 -9.69
N THR A 121 15.21 -3.25 -9.90
CA THR A 121 15.11 -2.56 -11.20
C THR A 121 16.42 -1.87 -11.57
N GLU A 122 17.09 -1.24 -10.61
CA GLU A 122 18.39 -0.58 -10.83
C GLU A 122 19.52 -1.60 -11.07
N GLU A 123 19.57 -2.69 -10.31
CA GLU A 123 20.55 -3.76 -10.52
C GLU A 123 20.40 -4.40 -11.90
N LEU A 124 19.16 -4.69 -12.34
CA LEU A 124 18.90 -5.20 -13.70
C LEU A 124 19.26 -4.19 -14.79
N ARG A 125 19.03 -2.89 -14.54
CA ARG A 125 19.39 -1.82 -15.48
C ARG A 125 20.90 -1.74 -15.72
N ARG A 126 21.71 -2.01 -14.70
CA ARG A 126 23.17 -2.04 -14.81
C ARG A 126 23.71 -3.27 -15.54
N LEU A 127 22.99 -4.38 -15.44
CA LEU A 127 23.41 -5.67 -15.99
C LEU A 127 22.91 -5.94 -17.41
N SER A 128 22.01 -5.12 -17.95
CA SER A 128 21.32 -5.41 -19.21
C SER A 128 21.50 -4.33 -20.28
N ASN A 129 21.23 -4.72 -21.52
CA ASN A 129 21.20 -3.83 -22.69
C ASN A 129 19.80 -3.20 -22.86
N SER A 130 19.69 -2.23 -23.76
CA SER A 130 18.49 -1.40 -23.99
C SER A 130 17.18 -2.16 -24.27
N ASP A 131 17.27 -3.45 -24.59
CA ASP A 131 16.12 -4.30 -24.89
C ASP A 131 15.16 -4.49 -23.70
N ILE A 132 15.63 -4.43 -22.45
CA ILE A 132 14.77 -4.58 -21.26
C ILE A 132 14.30 -3.27 -20.65
N ASP A 133 14.71 -2.11 -21.19
CA ASP A 133 14.42 -0.79 -20.60
C ASP A 133 12.91 -0.54 -20.47
N LYS A 134 12.13 -0.99 -21.44
CA LYS A 134 10.66 -0.87 -21.40
C LYS A 134 10.06 -1.65 -20.23
N PHE A 135 10.57 -2.85 -19.98
CA PHE A 135 10.14 -3.71 -18.87
C PHE A 135 10.53 -3.10 -17.52
N LEU A 136 11.76 -2.59 -17.41
CA LEU A 136 12.26 -1.93 -16.20
C LEU A 136 11.51 -0.63 -15.90
N ASN A 137 11.26 0.20 -16.91
CA ASN A 137 10.51 1.44 -16.73
C ASN A 137 9.06 1.18 -16.30
N THR A 138 8.43 0.14 -16.87
CA THR A 138 7.09 -0.30 -16.46
C THR A 138 7.07 -0.79 -15.01
N SER A 139 8.10 -1.55 -14.61
CA SER A 139 8.24 -2.02 -13.23
C SER A 139 8.50 -0.87 -12.24
N ASN A 140 9.33 0.10 -12.63
CA ASN A 140 9.60 1.31 -11.86
C ASN A 140 8.33 2.15 -11.66
N ALA A 141 7.49 2.25 -12.70
CA ALA A 141 6.18 2.90 -12.63
C ALA A 141 5.22 2.16 -11.68
N ALA A 142 5.22 0.82 -11.67
CA ALA A 142 4.44 0.07 -10.69
C ALA A 142 4.94 0.32 -9.25
N ALA A 143 6.25 0.26 -9.03
CA ALA A 143 6.83 0.51 -7.72
C ALA A 143 6.57 1.96 -7.22
N SER A 144 6.55 2.95 -8.11
CA SER A 144 6.20 4.33 -7.74
C SER A 144 4.72 4.49 -7.39
N LEU A 145 3.81 3.85 -8.12
CA LEU A 145 2.38 3.78 -7.77
C LEU A 145 2.15 3.12 -6.41
N CYS A 146 2.89 2.05 -6.12
CA CYS A 146 2.91 1.40 -4.81
C CYS A 146 3.36 2.37 -3.71
N LEU A 147 4.42 3.16 -3.96
CA LEU A 147 4.89 4.21 -3.04
C LEU A 147 3.85 5.31 -2.80
N PHE A 148 3.12 5.73 -3.84
CA PHE A 148 2.01 6.68 -3.66
C PHE A 148 0.90 6.09 -2.78
N GLY A 149 0.60 4.79 -2.96
CA GLY A 149 -0.28 4.04 -2.06
C GLY A 149 0.23 4.05 -0.61
N PHE A 150 1.55 3.92 -0.40
CA PHE A 150 2.17 4.04 0.92
C PHE A 150 1.93 5.41 1.55
N PHE A 151 2.19 6.50 0.82
CA PHE A 151 2.00 7.86 1.38
C PHE A 151 0.54 8.13 1.76
N PHE A 152 -0.42 7.66 0.94
CA PHE A 152 -1.84 7.78 1.26
C PHE A 152 -2.23 6.93 2.47
N SER A 153 -1.72 5.70 2.58
CA SER A 153 -1.92 4.84 3.75
C SER A 153 -1.30 5.43 5.04
N ALA A 154 -0.10 6.01 4.94
CA ALA A 154 0.55 6.70 6.05
C ALA A 154 -0.23 7.95 6.48
N ALA A 155 -0.76 8.72 5.53
CA ALA A 155 -1.63 9.85 5.82
C ALA A 155 -2.94 9.39 6.51
N SER A 156 -3.55 8.28 6.07
CA SER A 156 -4.70 7.65 6.73
C SER A 156 -4.40 7.33 8.20
N SER A 157 -3.23 6.74 8.48
CA SER A 157 -2.81 6.44 9.85
C SER A 157 -2.76 7.70 10.72
N ILE A 158 -2.20 8.80 10.19
CA ILE A 158 -2.11 10.07 10.91
C ILE A 158 -3.50 10.63 11.21
N PHE A 159 -4.41 10.63 10.22
CA PHE A 159 -5.79 11.06 10.41
C PHE A 159 -6.55 10.19 11.43
N SER A 160 -6.33 8.88 11.41
CA SER A 160 -6.89 7.93 12.38
C SER A 160 -6.38 8.20 13.80
N SER A 161 -5.12 8.63 13.96
CA SER A 161 -4.53 9.00 15.25
C SER A 161 -5.28 10.13 15.95
N TYR A 162 -5.73 11.12 15.19
CA TYR A 162 -6.45 12.27 15.74
C TYR A 162 -7.85 11.91 16.28
N ASN A 163 -8.41 10.78 15.83
CA ASN A 163 -9.70 10.27 16.31
C ASN A 163 -9.58 9.29 17.48
N LEU A 164 -8.37 9.01 17.98
CA LEU A 164 -8.21 8.17 19.17
C LEU A 164 -8.81 8.89 20.40
N PRO A 165 -9.65 8.20 21.19
CA PRO A 165 -10.11 8.75 22.46
C PRO A 165 -8.89 9.00 23.36
N LYS A 166 -8.80 10.21 23.92
CA LYS A 166 -7.77 10.54 24.91
C LYS A 166 -7.96 9.58 26.08
N ARG A 167 -6.96 8.73 26.36
CA ARG A 167 -6.91 8.05 27.65
C ARG A 167 -6.81 9.12 28.72
N ALA A 168 -7.83 9.17 29.57
CA ALA A 168 -7.88 10.01 30.78
C ALA A 168 -6.74 9.65 31.73
#